data_AF-A0A2D7V6B5-F1
#
_entry.id   AF-A0A2D7V6B5-F1
#
_cell.length_a   1.000
_cell.length_b   1.000
_cell.length_c   1.000
_cell.angle_alpha   90.00
_cell.angle_beta   90.00
_cell.angle_gamma   90.00
#
_symmetry.space_group_name_H-M   'P 1'
#
loop_
_entity.id
_entity.type
_entity.pdbx_description
1 polymer ?
#
loop_
_entity_poly.entity_id
_entity_poly.type
_entity_poly.pdbx_seq_one_letter_code
_entity_poly.pdbx_strand_id
1 'polypeptide(L)'
;MNGRAPCNLMTPLALPLAILLPFGIAAKPQLVEVLGPASGLNSPFGVAFDDQGNAFVAEYEGGRILKLDHSGKLRTLSGNGAKGYAGDGLNAEHGVFHSMHNVAWASDHMLFVSDTHNNLVRRIDGSTNRLSTLSGVPGQKGFSGDGGPAKKAKLDTPISISLTPDEKTLLIADIRNRRIRAVDLSSGIIRTVAGNGIKGKPIDGKPALGQPLMDPRASVMDDAGNLYVLERNGHALRVVRPNGKIYTLAGTGKKGRKDGPAMQATFNGPKHLCFDAKGRIIIADDNNHLIRLYDPESKSVSTILGGQAMPKAVLDRPHGVALGPDGSLWVCDSGNDRILKLRNY
;
A
#
# COMPACT_ATOMS: atom_id res chain seq x y z
N MET A 1 0.33 82.60 -47.03
CA MET A 1 1.25 81.65 -47.69
C MET A 1 1.78 80.69 -46.64
N ASN A 2 1.53 79.40 -46.85
CA ASN A 2 2.26 78.20 -46.44
C ASN A 2 2.65 77.96 -44.97
N GLY A 3 2.16 76.84 -44.42
CA GLY A 3 2.77 76.18 -43.26
C GLY A 3 1.93 75.03 -42.68
N ARG A 4 1.96 73.86 -43.33
CA ARG A 4 1.38 72.59 -42.85
C ARG A 4 2.06 72.09 -41.56
N ALA A 5 1.29 71.58 -40.60
CA ALA A 5 1.75 70.71 -39.51
C ALA A 5 1.46 69.23 -39.87
N PRO A 6 2.28 68.25 -39.43
CA PRO A 6 2.28 66.91 -40.00
C PRO A 6 1.19 65.98 -39.43
N CYS A 7 0.74 65.09 -40.31
CA CYS A 7 -0.25 64.05 -40.11
C CYS A 7 0.41 62.84 -39.40
N ASN A 8 -0.10 62.46 -38.22
CA ASN A 8 0.30 61.24 -37.52
C ASN A 8 -0.40 60.02 -38.16
N LEU A 9 0.37 59.14 -38.78
CA LEU A 9 -0.09 57.80 -39.14
C LEU A 9 -0.18 56.94 -37.87
N MET A 10 -1.40 56.53 -37.52
CA MET A 10 -1.61 55.42 -36.58
C MET A 10 -1.36 54.08 -37.31
N THR A 11 -0.35 53.35 -36.86
CA THR A 11 -0.15 51.93 -37.17
C THR A 11 -1.19 51.06 -36.45
N PRO A 12 -1.83 50.08 -37.10
CA PRO A 12 -2.73 49.17 -36.39
C PRO A 12 -1.92 48.17 -35.56
N LEU A 13 -2.27 48.05 -34.27
CA LEU A 13 -1.77 47.00 -33.38
C LEU A 13 -2.19 45.63 -33.94
N ALA A 14 -1.22 44.80 -34.36
CA ALA A 14 -1.46 43.39 -34.58
C ALA A 14 -1.65 42.71 -33.21
N LEU A 15 -2.85 42.20 -32.92
CA LEU A 15 -3.07 41.27 -31.81
C LEU A 15 -2.22 40.01 -32.05
N PRO A 16 -1.42 39.55 -31.07
CA PRO A 16 -0.76 38.26 -31.22
C PRO A 16 -1.83 37.17 -31.20
N LEU A 17 -1.84 36.36 -32.25
CA LEU A 17 -2.63 35.14 -32.37
C LEU A 17 -2.22 34.23 -31.20
N ALA A 18 -3.04 34.18 -30.15
CA ALA A 18 -2.85 33.24 -29.06
C ALA A 18 -3.01 31.82 -29.62
N ILE A 19 -1.88 31.12 -29.78
CA ILE A 19 -1.88 29.69 -30.09
C ILE A 19 -2.51 28.99 -28.89
N LEU A 20 -3.79 28.63 -29.04
CA LEU A 20 -4.45 27.64 -28.20
C LEU A 20 -3.71 26.31 -28.39
N LEU A 21 -2.74 26.03 -27.51
CA LEU A 21 -2.18 24.68 -27.37
C LEU A 21 -3.35 23.75 -27.01
N PRO A 22 -3.56 22.64 -27.75
CA PRO A 22 -4.64 21.74 -27.44
C PRO A 22 -4.41 21.13 -26.06
N PHE A 23 -5.44 21.21 -25.22
CA PHE A 23 -5.52 20.52 -23.94
C PHE A 23 -5.17 19.03 -24.12
N GLY A 24 -4.12 18.57 -23.43
CA GLY A 24 -4.03 17.24 -22.83
C GLY A 24 -3.78 16.05 -23.77
N ILE A 25 -2.56 15.91 -24.29
CA ILE A 25 -2.04 14.56 -24.56
C ILE A 25 -1.56 14.00 -23.22
N ALA A 26 -2.36 13.16 -22.56
CA ALA A 26 -1.88 12.41 -21.41
C ALA A 26 -0.64 11.60 -21.82
N ALA A 27 0.45 11.74 -21.07
CA ALA A 27 1.68 11.02 -21.34
C ALA A 27 1.40 9.50 -21.35
N LYS A 28 1.99 8.77 -22.29
CA LYS A 28 1.78 7.32 -22.39
C LYS A 28 2.30 6.62 -21.12
N PRO A 29 1.60 5.57 -20.64
CA PRO A 29 2.09 4.71 -19.58
C PRO A 29 3.49 4.16 -19.87
N GLN A 30 4.40 4.21 -18.89
CA GLN A 30 5.76 3.68 -19.01
C GLN A 30 6.04 2.68 -17.89
N LEU A 31 6.55 1.51 -18.27
CA LEU A 31 6.89 0.43 -17.34
C LEU A 31 8.40 0.14 -17.42
N VAL A 32 9.03 0.08 -16.26
CA VAL A 32 10.45 -0.24 -16.10
C VAL A 32 10.59 -1.34 -15.06
N GLU A 33 11.44 -2.32 -15.33
CA GLU A 33 11.89 -3.26 -14.30
C GLU A 33 12.97 -2.58 -13.46
N VAL A 34 12.70 -2.38 -12.17
CA VAL A 34 13.64 -1.73 -11.24
C VAL A 34 14.64 -2.75 -10.71
N LEU A 35 14.13 -3.91 -10.31
CA LEU A 35 14.89 -5.07 -9.85
C LEU A 35 14.30 -6.31 -10.51
N GLY A 36 15.13 -7.25 -10.90
CA GLY A 36 14.73 -8.52 -11.48
C GLY A 36 15.42 -9.72 -10.81
N PRO A 37 15.17 -10.95 -11.25
CA PRO A 37 15.72 -12.16 -10.61
C PRO A 37 17.25 -12.15 -10.49
N ALA A 38 17.94 -11.51 -11.45
CA ALA A 38 19.40 -11.38 -11.45
C ALA A 38 19.95 -10.53 -10.28
N SER A 39 19.12 -9.71 -9.61
CA SER A 39 19.52 -8.99 -8.40
C SER A 39 19.52 -9.89 -7.15
N GLY A 40 19.18 -11.17 -7.28
CA GLY A 40 19.07 -12.11 -6.16
C GLY A 40 17.83 -11.87 -5.30
N LEU A 41 16.79 -11.25 -5.88
CA LEU A 41 15.50 -11.03 -5.23
C LEU A 41 14.74 -12.37 -5.13
N ASN A 42 14.01 -12.57 -4.04
CA ASN A 42 13.27 -13.79 -3.75
C ASN A 42 11.91 -13.47 -3.11
N SER A 43 10.87 -13.57 -3.92
CA SER A 43 9.47 -13.31 -3.59
C SER A 43 9.27 -11.96 -2.86
N PRO A 44 9.58 -10.82 -3.53
CA PRO A 44 9.34 -9.50 -2.96
C PRO A 44 7.85 -9.33 -2.70
N PHE A 45 7.46 -8.95 -1.48
CA PHE A 45 6.04 -8.86 -1.11
C PHE A 45 5.58 -7.42 -0.93
N GLY A 46 6.34 -6.62 -0.19
CA GLY A 46 5.99 -5.22 0.12
C GLY A 46 7.18 -4.30 -0.08
N VAL A 47 6.90 -3.05 -0.45
CA VAL A 47 7.90 -1.99 -0.60
C VAL A 47 7.42 -0.70 0.06
N ALA A 48 8.33 0.02 0.70
CA ALA A 48 8.13 1.36 1.27
C ALA A 48 9.33 2.24 0.93
N PHE A 49 9.19 3.56 1.07
CA PHE A 49 10.24 4.52 0.74
C PHE A 49 10.54 5.44 1.91
N ASP A 50 11.81 5.79 2.10
CA ASP A 50 12.17 6.92 2.96
C ASP A 50 12.09 8.26 2.22
N ASP A 51 12.24 9.35 2.98
CA ASP A 51 12.15 10.73 2.49
C ASP A 51 13.29 11.09 1.52
N GLN A 52 14.34 10.26 1.44
CA GLN A 52 15.43 10.39 0.48
C GLN A 52 15.19 9.58 -0.81
N GLY A 53 14.09 8.84 -0.87
CA GLY A 53 13.73 7.97 -1.99
C GLY A 53 14.46 6.63 -2.04
N ASN A 54 15.08 6.20 -0.94
CA ASN A 54 15.54 4.83 -0.84
C ASN A 54 14.34 3.89 -0.66
N ALA A 55 14.35 2.74 -1.33
CA ALA A 55 13.30 1.74 -1.22
C ALA A 55 13.68 0.64 -0.23
N PHE A 56 12.73 0.22 0.61
CA PHE A 56 12.84 -0.90 1.53
C PHE A 56 11.90 -2.00 1.07
N VAL A 57 12.43 -3.19 0.80
CA VAL A 57 11.68 -4.31 0.24
C VAL A 57 11.66 -5.45 1.25
N ALA A 58 10.46 -5.91 1.61
CA ALA A 58 10.28 -7.14 2.38
C ALA A 58 10.20 -8.34 1.44
N GLU A 59 11.08 -9.32 1.64
CA GLU A 59 11.02 -10.60 0.97
C GLU A 59 10.29 -11.64 1.81
N TYR A 60 9.31 -12.29 1.19
CA TYR A 60 8.46 -13.26 1.88
C TYR A 60 9.17 -14.60 2.10
N GLU A 61 9.62 -15.26 1.04
CA GLU A 61 10.43 -16.50 1.17
C GLU A 61 11.92 -16.21 1.34
N GLY A 62 12.41 -15.06 0.85
CA GLY A 62 13.80 -14.65 1.02
C GLY A 62 14.17 -14.33 2.47
N GLY A 63 13.20 -13.98 3.34
CA GLY A 63 13.44 -13.75 4.77
C GLY A 63 14.38 -12.58 5.06
N ARG A 64 14.45 -11.61 4.14
CA ARG A 64 15.30 -10.42 4.23
C ARG A 64 14.47 -9.15 4.06
N ILE A 65 14.98 -8.06 4.61
CA ILE A 65 14.60 -6.71 4.27
C ILE A 65 15.76 -6.13 3.47
N LEU A 66 15.50 -5.78 2.22
CA LEU A 66 16.49 -5.17 1.33
C LEU A 66 16.32 -3.65 1.34
N LYS A 67 17.44 -2.92 1.24
CA LYS A 67 17.47 -1.48 0.97
C LYS A 67 18.08 -1.25 -0.41
N LEU A 68 17.32 -0.62 -1.29
CA LEU A 68 17.80 -0.08 -2.57
C LEU A 68 17.97 1.42 -2.39
N ASP A 69 19.21 1.91 -2.45
CA ASP A 69 19.44 3.35 -2.33
C ASP A 69 19.21 4.11 -3.64
N HIS A 70 19.15 5.45 -3.54
CA HIS A 70 18.91 6.33 -4.69
C HIS A 70 19.97 6.22 -5.80
N SER A 71 21.13 5.60 -5.53
CA SER A 71 22.17 5.33 -6.53
C SER A 71 21.95 4.01 -7.29
N GLY A 72 20.94 3.22 -6.88
CA GLY A 72 20.62 1.92 -7.45
C GLY A 72 21.36 0.76 -6.77
N LYS A 73 22.06 0.99 -5.65
CA LYS A 73 22.76 -0.08 -4.93
C LYS A 73 21.81 -0.82 -3.99
N LEU A 74 21.65 -2.11 -4.23
CA LEU A 74 20.87 -3.02 -3.41
C LEU A 74 21.73 -3.65 -2.32
N ARG A 75 21.26 -3.68 -1.07
CA ARG A 75 21.89 -4.39 0.05
C ARG A 75 20.85 -4.99 0.99
N THR A 76 21.22 -6.05 1.70
CA THR A 76 20.43 -6.51 2.85
C THR A 76 20.56 -5.51 4.00
N LEU A 77 19.44 -5.02 4.50
CA LEU A 77 19.36 -4.19 5.71
C LEU A 77 19.22 -5.05 6.97
N SER A 78 18.37 -6.08 6.89
CA SER A 78 18.03 -6.95 8.03
C SER A 78 17.54 -8.30 7.51
N GLY A 79 17.52 -9.33 8.36
CA GLY A 79 17.13 -10.68 7.98
C GLY A 79 18.28 -11.47 7.36
N ASN A 80 18.36 -12.75 7.71
CA ASN A 80 19.41 -13.67 7.25
C ASN A 80 18.86 -14.85 6.41
N GLY A 81 17.57 -14.81 6.05
CA GLY A 81 16.89 -15.88 5.31
C GLY A 81 16.43 -17.08 6.15
N ALA A 82 16.83 -17.19 7.42
CA ALA A 82 16.30 -18.21 8.32
C ALA A 82 14.89 -17.85 8.79
N LYS A 83 14.03 -18.86 8.95
CA LYS A 83 12.68 -18.71 9.53
C LYS A 83 12.77 -18.79 11.05
N GLY A 84 12.48 -17.70 11.75
CA GLY A 84 12.54 -17.65 13.22
C GLY A 84 12.33 -16.25 13.77
N TYR A 85 12.63 -16.05 15.05
CA TYR A 85 12.51 -14.77 15.75
C TYR A 85 13.80 -14.48 16.53
N ALA A 86 14.50 -13.40 16.17
CA ALA A 86 15.67 -12.90 16.90
C ALA A 86 15.94 -11.42 16.61
N GLY A 87 16.94 -10.85 17.30
CA GLY A 87 17.51 -9.53 17.01
C GLY A 87 16.92 -8.36 17.82
N ASP A 88 15.95 -8.59 18.70
CA ASP A 88 15.41 -7.54 19.57
C ASP A 88 16.49 -6.95 20.49
N GLY A 89 16.64 -5.62 20.48
CA GLY A 89 17.67 -4.88 21.22
C GLY A 89 19.03 -4.83 20.51
N LEU A 90 19.23 -5.61 19.44
CA LEU A 90 20.46 -5.64 18.67
C LEU A 90 20.38 -4.70 17.45
N ASN A 91 21.50 -4.60 16.72
CA ASN A 91 21.53 -3.92 15.44
C ASN A 91 20.63 -4.65 14.42
N ALA A 92 20.07 -3.89 13.47
CA ALA A 92 19.10 -4.42 12.50
C ALA A 92 19.62 -5.63 11.70
N GLU A 93 20.92 -5.71 11.42
CA GLU A 93 21.54 -6.82 10.68
C GLU A 93 21.39 -8.20 11.37
N HIS A 94 21.13 -8.24 12.67
CA HIS A 94 20.90 -9.48 13.42
C HIS A 94 19.43 -9.92 13.47
N GLY A 95 18.55 -9.25 12.72
CA GLY A 95 17.14 -9.62 12.63
C GLY A 95 16.95 -11.01 12.05
N VAL A 96 16.06 -11.79 12.68
CA VAL A 96 15.52 -13.03 12.12
C VAL A 96 14.01 -12.92 12.16
N PHE A 97 13.38 -13.25 11.04
CA PHE A 97 11.94 -13.08 10.79
C PHE A 97 11.33 -14.37 10.26
N HIS A 98 10.00 -14.43 10.20
CA HIS A 98 9.30 -15.56 9.64
C HIS A 98 8.23 -15.07 8.65
N SER A 99 8.57 -15.14 7.37
CA SER A 99 7.68 -14.85 6.25
C SER A 99 7.06 -13.45 6.31
N MET A 100 7.92 -12.44 6.26
CA MET A 100 7.48 -11.04 6.27
C MET A 100 6.63 -10.74 5.04
N HIS A 101 5.59 -9.94 5.22
CA HIS A 101 4.73 -9.57 4.09
C HIS A 101 4.87 -8.10 3.71
N ASN A 102 5.03 -7.19 4.66
CA ASN A 102 4.90 -5.77 4.38
C ASN A 102 5.80 -4.92 5.28
N VAL A 103 6.14 -3.75 4.76
CA VAL A 103 6.92 -2.72 5.43
C VAL A 103 6.21 -1.39 5.28
N ALA A 104 6.37 -0.51 6.27
CA ALA A 104 5.91 0.86 6.25
C ALA A 104 6.99 1.76 6.86
N TRP A 105 7.32 2.87 6.20
CA TRP A 105 8.27 3.86 6.68
C TRP A 105 7.51 5.03 7.31
N ALA A 106 7.98 5.53 8.44
CA ALA A 106 7.52 6.77 9.07
C ALA A 106 8.60 7.86 8.95
N SER A 107 8.16 9.12 8.93
CA SER A 107 9.03 10.30 8.83
C SER A 107 9.99 10.49 10.01
N ASP A 108 9.73 9.82 11.15
CA ASP A 108 10.64 9.74 12.31
C ASP A 108 11.77 8.71 12.16
N HIS A 109 11.99 8.24 10.93
CA HIS A 109 12.97 7.23 10.56
C HIS A 109 12.69 5.83 11.09
N MET A 110 11.44 5.51 11.46
CA MET A 110 11.05 4.15 11.83
C MET A 110 10.61 3.34 10.61
N LEU A 111 11.19 2.15 10.44
CA LEU A 111 10.71 1.14 9.50
C LEU A 111 9.93 0.06 10.26
N PHE A 112 8.62 0.00 10.06
CA PHE A 112 7.77 -1.06 10.57
C PHE A 112 7.74 -2.25 9.62
N VAL A 113 7.60 -3.45 10.19
CA VAL A 113 7.66 -4.72 9.45
C VAL A 113 6.56 -5.65 9.97
N SER A 114 5.73 -6.19 9.07
CA SER A 114 4.82 -7.28 9.42
C SER A 114 5.56 -8.62 9.40
N ASP A 115 5.95 -9.09 10.58
CA ASP A 115 6.64 -10.36 10.78
C ASP A 115 5.60 -11.48 10.96
N THR A 116 4.96 -11.79 9.84
CA THR A 116 3.61 -12.37 9.80
C THR A 116 3.50 -13.72 10.51
N HIS A 117 4.41 -14.67 10.26
CA HIS A 117 4.32 -15.99 10.88
C HIS A 117 4.96 -16.06 12.27
N ASN A 118 5.65 -15.01 12.71
CA ASN A 118 5.95 -14.82 14.13
C ASN A 118 4.78 -14.20 14.90
N ASN A 119 3.74 -13.73 14.21
CA ASN A 119 2.57 -13.04 14.78
C ASN A 119 2.94 -11.71 15.45
N LEU A 120 3.91 -11.01 14.87
CA LEU A 120 4.45 -9.76 15.40
C LEU A 120 4.39 -8.64 14.37
N VAL A 121 4.37 -7.42 14.87
CA VAL A 121 4.86 -6.25 14.14
C VAL A 121 6.18 -5.85 14.77
N ARG A 122 7.23 -5.82 13.95
CA ARG A 122 8.59 -5.42 14.34
C ARG A 122 8.86 -4.01 13.84
N ARG A 123 9.86 -3.35 14.42
CA ARG A 123 10.33 -2.03 13.97
C ARG A 123 11.85 -1.95 13.99
N ILE A 124 12.41 -1.24 13.03
CA ILE A 124 13.82 -0.85 12.96
C ILE A 124 13.87 0.67 13.08
N ASP A 125 14.57 1.15 14.10
CA ASP A 125 14.89 2.57 14.25
C ASP A 125 16.05 2.91 13.31
N GLY A 126 15.78 3.70 12.28
CA GLY A 126 16.76 4.12 11.29
C GLY A 126 17.82 5.09 11.83
N SER A 127 17.55 5.77 12.93
CA SER A 127 18.49 6.70 13.58
C SER A 127 19.50 5.96 14.46
N THR A 128 19.05 4.90 15.17
CA THR A 128 19.90 4.14 16.10
C THR A 128 20.32 2.76 15.57
N ASN A 129 19.80 2.36 14.41
CA ASN A 129 19.95 1.02 13.82
C ASN A 129 19.45 -0.12 14.72
N ARG A 130 18.47 0.13 15.60
CA ARG A 130 17.98 -0.87 16.56
C ARG A 130 16.71 -1.58 16.10
N LEU A 131 16.72 -2.91 16.17
CA LEU A 131 15.54 -3.74 15.94
C LEU A 131 14.80 -4.00 17.26
N SER A 132 13.47 -3.93 17.23
CA SER A 132 12.62 -4.28 18.37
C SER A 132 11.22 -4.73 17.96
N THR A 133 10.52 -5.44 18.84
CA THR A 133 9.08 -5.74 18.67
C THR A 133 8.22 -4.54 19.07
N LEU A 134 7.31 -4.11 18.18
CA LEU A 134 6.30 -3.08 18.45
C LEU A 134 5.03 -3.70 19.05
N SER A 135 4.51 -4.75 18.42
CA SER A 135 3.24 -5.38 18.80
C SER A 135 3.26 -6.90 18.59
N GLY A 136 2.44 -7.61 19.37
CA GLY A 136 2.43 -9.06 19.43
C GLY A 136 3.30 -9.60 20.56
N VAL A 137 3.10 -10.87 20.90
CA VAL A 137 3.88 -11.59 21.92
C VAL A 137 4.59 -12.77 21.25
N PRO A 138 5.94 -12.82 21.26
CA PRO A 138 6.69 -13.88 20.59
C PRO A 138 6.22 -15.29 21.01
N GLY A 139 6.00 -16.15 20.02
CA GLY A 139 5.51 -17.52 20.23
C GLY A 139 4.02 -17.64 20.60
N GLN A 140 3.27 -16.54 20.68
CA GLN A 140 1.86 -16.55 21.09
C GLN A 140 0.95 -15.89 20.05
N LYS A 141 0.30 -16.70 19.22
CA LYS A 141 -0.77 -16.26 18.33
C LYS A 141 -2.13 -16.17 19.05
N GLY A 142 -3.03 -15.35 18.51
CA GLY A 142 -4.44 -15.26 18.95
C GLY A 142 -4.92 -13.81 19.02
N PHE A 143 -6.05 -13.56 19.68
CA PHE A 143 -6.62 -12.23 19.87
C PHE A 143 -6.72 -11.87 21.36
N SER A 144 -6.10 -10.76 21.78
CA SER A 144 -6.27 -10.19 23.12
C SER A 144 -5.72 -8.76 23.18
N GLY A 145 -5.90 -8.09 24.33
CA GLY A 145 -5.13 -6.91 24.71
C GLY A 145 -5.60 -5.57 24.14
N ASP A 146 -6.80 -5.50 23.55
CA ASP A 146 -7.41 -4.22 23.18
C ASP A 146 -7.55 -3.31 24.40
N GLY A 147 -7.18 -2.03 24.24
CA GLY A 147 -7.10 -1.04 25.31
C GLY A 147 -5.82 -1.10 26.15
N GLY A 148 -4.96 -2.10 25.92
CA GLY A 148 -3.70 -2.27 26.64
C GLY A 148 -2.45 -2.07 25.78
N PRO A 149 -1.25 -2.29 26.34
CA PRO A 149 0.01 -2.18 25.62
C PRO A 149 0.10 -3.15 24.44
N ALA A 150 0.50 -2.65 23.26
CA ALA A 150 0.59 -3.42 22.02
C ALA A 150 1.54 -4.62 22.11
N LYS A 151 2.59 -4.54 22.93
CA LYS A 151 3.55 -5.64 23.21
C LYS A 151 2.98 -6.78 24.05
N LYS A 152 1.82 -6.59 24.69
CA LYS A 152 1.13 -7.60 25.50
C LYS A 152 -0.11 -8.17 24.80
N ALA A 153 -0.52 -7.57 23.68
CA ALA A 153 -1.61 -8.06 22.87
C ALA A 153 -1.17 -9.22 21.98
N LYS A 154 -2.06 -10.19 21.79
CA LYS A 154 -1.86 -11.25 20.80
C LYS A 154 -2.38 -10.78 19.44
N LEU A 155 -1.65 -11.18 18.40
CA LEU A 155 -2.03 -11.05 16.98
C LEU A 155 -2.08 -12.47 16.38
N ASP A 156 -2.78 -12.65 15.26
CA ASP A 156 -2.77 -13.88 14.50
C ASP A 156 -2.61 -13.58 13.01
N THR A 157 -1.39 -13.83 12.52
CA THR A 157 -0.99 -13.59 11.14
C THR A 157 -1.15 -12.10 10.70
N PRO A 158 -0.53 -11.12 11.39
CA PRO A 158 -0.55 -9.72 10.98
C PRO A 158 0.18 -9.58 9.64
N ILE A 159 -0.52 -9.09 8.62
CA ILE A 159 -0.07 -9.32 7.23
C ILE A 159 0.29 -8.04 6.48
N SER A 160 -0.57 -7.04 6.54
CA SER A 160 -0.32 -5.71 5.98
C SER A 160 -0.36 -4.71 7.12
N ILE A 161 0.51 -3.71 7.01
CA ILE A 161 0.60 -2.60 7.95
C ILE A 161 0.63 -1.30 7.17
N SER A 162 0.06 -0.23 7.72
CA SER A 162 0.09 1.09 7.11
C SER A 162 -0.02 2.15 8.19
N LEU A 163 0.55 3.32 7.94
CA LEU A 163 0.40 4.47 8.82
C LEU A 163 -0.86 5.24 8.44
N THR A 164 -1.51 5.84 9.43
CA THR A 164 -2.47 6.93 9.18
C THR A 164 -1.74 8.14 8.59
N PRO A 165 -2.42 9.05 7.88
CA PRO A 165 -1.74 10.17 7.24
C PRO A 165 -0.98 11.11 8.19
N ASP A 166 -1.41 11.20 9.45
CA ASP A 166 -0.71 11.95 10.49
C ASP A 166 0.42 11.16 11.15
N GLU A 167 0.67 9.93 10.70
CA GLU A 167 1.64 8.96 11.21
C GLU A 167 1.53 8.65 12.72
N LYS A 168 0.41 8.98 13.36
CA LYS A 168 0.22 8.70 14.80
C LYS A 168 -0.25 7.28 15.09
N THR A 169 -0.82 6.62 14.09
CA THR A 169 -1.41 5.29 14.25
C THR A 169 -0.88 4.34 13.19
N LEU A 170 -0.41 3.16 13.61
CA LEU A 170 -0.13 2.04 12.73
C LEU A 170 -1.35 1.11 12.66
N LEU A 171 -1.93 0.97 11.47
CA LEU A 171 -2.97 0.01 11.15
C LEU A 171 -2.35 -1.36 10.87
N ILE A 172 -3.02 -2.42 11.32
CA ILE A 172 -2.57 -3.81 11.20
C ILE A 172 -3.73 -4.66 10.71
N ALA A 173 -3.59 -5.28 9.54
CA ALA A 173 -4.49 -6.30 9.06
C ALA A 173 -4.21 -7.63 9.79
N ASP A 174 -4.91 -7.84 10.89
CA ASP A 174 -4.81 -9.00 11.78
C ASP A 174 -5.73 -10.12 11.25
N ILE A 175 -5.32 -10.70 10.12
CA ILE A 175 -6.22 -11.39 9.18
C ILE A 175 -6.91 -12.62 9.77
N ARG A 176 -6.22 -13.43 10.59
CA ARG A 176 -6.82 -14.64 11.19
C ARG A 176 -7.71 -14.30 12.37
N ASN A 177 -7.44 -13.17 13.03
CA ASN A 177 -8.39 -12.55 13.96
C ASN A 177 -9.50 -11.76 13.26
N ARG A 178 -9.50 -11.67 11.92
CA ARG A 178 -10.52 -11.01 11.08
C ARG A 178 -10.85 -9.60 11.54
N ARG A 179 -9.79 -8.85 11.85
CA ARG A 179 -9.87 -7.49 12.37
C ARG A 179 -8.84 -6.61 11.66
N ILE A 180 -9.17 -5.32 11.56
CA ILE A 180 -8.14 -4.29 11.47
C ILE A 180 -7.88 -3.80 12.89
N ARG A 181 -6.64 -3.96 13.35
CA ARG A 181 -6.14 -3.42 14.62
C ARG A 181 -5.42 -2.10 14.34
N ALA A 182 -5.29 -1.26 15.35
CA ALA A 182 -4.59 0.02 15.30
C ALA A 182 -3.74 0.17 16.56
N VAL A 183 -2.47 0.53 16.39
CA VAL A 183 -1.55 0.88 17.48
C VAL A 183 -1.34 2.39 17.45
N ASP A 184 -1.70 3.07 18.54
CA ASP A 184 -1.30 4.46 18.76
C ASP A 184 0.20 4.47 19.07
N LEU A 185 0.99 5.11 18.22
CA LEU A 185 2.46 5.03 18.27
C LEU A 185 3.05 5.84 19.43
N SER A 186 2.31 6.81 19.97
CA SER A 186 2.74 7.63 21.11
C SER A 186 2.57 6.92 22.45
N SER A 187 1.40 6.32 22.67
CA SER A 187 1.04 5.63 23.91
C SER A 187 1.39 4.14 23.89
N GLY A 188 1.59 3.57 22.70
CA GLY A 188 1.78 2.14 22.50
C GLY A 188 0.53 1.32 22.77
N ILE A 189 -0.67 1.93 22.78
CA ILE A 189 -1.95 1.24 23.03
C ILE A 189 -2.49 0.66 21.73
N ILE A 190 -2.95 -0.60 21.78
CA ILE A 190 -3.60 -1.26 20.65
C ILE A 190 -5.12 -1.35 20.84
N ARG A 191 -5.87 -1.23 19.73
CA ARG A 191 -7.33 -1.40 19.70
C ARG A 191 -7.80 -1.98 18.37
N THR A 192 -8.97 -2.60 18.34
CA THR A 192 -9.67 -2.93 17.09
C THR A 192 -10.36 -1.69 16.52
N VAL A 193 -10.31 -1.51 15.20
CA VAL A 193 -10.98 -0.40 14.48
C VAL A 193 -12.03 -0.88 13.47
N ALA A 194 -11.95 -2.13 13.03
CA ALA A 194 -12.98 -2.77 12.21
C ALA A 194 -12.94 -4.29 12.39
N GLY A 195 -14.11 -4.93 12.32
CA GLY A 195 -14.25 -6.38 12.40
C GLY A 195 -14.53 -6.89 13.81
N ASN A 196 -15.32 -7.96 13.89
CA ASN A 196 -15.73 -8.60 15.16
C ASN A 196 -15.13 -10.00 15.37
N GLY A 197 -14.24 -10.46 14.48
CA GLY A 197 -13.64 -11.81 14.52
C GLY A 197 -14.40 -12.90 13.80
N ILE A 198 -15.63 -12.64 13.36
CA ILE A 198 -16.46 -13.60 12.62
C ILE A 198 -16.22 -13.43 11.12
N LYS A 199 -16.17 -14.55 10.39
CA LYS A 199 -16.12 -14.52 8.91
C LYS A 199 -17.48 -14.20 8.37
N GLY A 200 -17.57 -13.19 7.51
CA GLY A 200 -18.83 -12.87 6.86
C GLY A 200 -18.80 -11.53 6.16
N LYS A 201 -19.79 -11.31 5.29
CA LYS A 201 -19.98 -10.04 4.61
C LYS A 201 -20.58 -9.04 5.61
N PRO A 202 -19.99 -7.85 5.79
CA PRO A 202 -20.59 -6.81 6.62
C PRO A 202 -21.90 -6.31 6.02
N ILE A 203 -22.78 -5.78 6.86
CA ILE A 203 -24.00 -5.07 6.43
C ILE A 203 -23.67 -3.59 6.31
N ASP A 204 -23.86 -3.03 5.12
CA ASP A 204 -23.58 -1.62 4.84
C ASP A 204 -24.38 -0.68 5.78
N GLY A 205 -23.73 0.38 6.24
CA GLY A 205 -24.29 1.38 7.15
C GLY A 205 -24.30 0.99 8.63
N LYS A 206 -23.83 -0.20 9.00
CA LYS A 206 -23.72 -0.64 10.40
C LYS A 206 -22.35 -0.28 11.02
N PRO A 207 -22.24 -0.18 12.36
CA PRO A 207 -20.97 0.11 13.03
C PRO A 207 -19.91 -0.98 12.76
N ALA A 208 -18.74 -0.57 12.25
CA ALA A 208 -17.70 -1.46 11.76
C ALA A 208 -17.16 -2.46 12.80
N LEU A 209 -17.09 -2.05 14.08
CA LEU A 209 -16.63 -2.90 15.19
C LEU A 209 -17.54 -4.10 15.44
N GLY A 210 -18.83 -3.98 15.12
CA GLY A 210 -19.80 -5.07 15.29
C GLY A 210 -19.96 -5.97 14.07
N GLN A 211 -19.33 -5.64 12.94
CA GLN A 211 -19.54 -6.37 11.68
C GLN A 211 -18.50 -7.46 11.44
N PRO A 212 -18.89 -8.57 10.76
CA PRO A 212 -17.94 -9.58 10.32
C PRO A 212 -17.09 -9.06 9.14
N LEU A 213 -15.90 -9.66 8.97
CA LEU A 213 -15.02 -9.43 7.82
C LEU A 213 -14.54 -10.76 7.23
N MET A 214 -14.37 -10.83 5.92
CA MET A 214 -13.89 -11.98 5.17
C MET A 214 -12.39 -11.88 4.86
N ASP A 215 -11.59 -12.18 5.88
CA ASP A 215 -10.13 -12.24 5.80
C ASP A 215 -9.55 -10.88 5.31
N PRO A 216 -9.69 -9.80 6.13
CA PRO A 216 -9.23 -8.46 5.80
C PRO A 216 -7.70 -8.47 5.70
N ARG A 217 -7.20 -8.20 4.49
CA ARG A 217 -5.83 -8.48 4.07
C ARG A 217 -4.96 -7.24 4.02
N ALA A 218 -5.53 -6.08 3.73
CA ALA A 218 -4.85 -4.80 3.73
C ALA A 218 -5.81 -3.69 4.12
N SER A 219 -5.25 -2.60 4.65
CA SER A 219 -6.01 -1.39 4.94
C SER A 219 -5.15 -0.14 4.80
N VAL A 220 -5.74 0.98 4.42
CA VAL A 220 -5.12 2.32 4.43
C VAL A 220 -6.17 3.35 4.84
N MET A 221 -5.74 4.52 5.30
CA MET A 221 -6.62 5.62 5.68
C MET A 221 -6.32 6.85 4.83
N ASP A 222 -7.37 7.55 4.37
CA ASP A 222 -7.21 8.85 3.70
C ASP A 222 -7.19 10.01 4.71
N ASP A 223 -6.84 11.21 4.24
CA ASP A 223 -6.75 12.44 5.07
C ASP A 223 -8.10 12.84 5.68
N ALA A 224 -9.22 12.36 5.13
CA ALA A 224 -10.55 12.58 5.67
C ALA A 224 -10.92 11.56 6.75
N GLY A 225 -10.02 10.62 7.09
CA GLY A 225 -10.24 9.60 8.11
C GLY A 225 -11.09 8.41 7.65
N ASN A 226 -11.30 8.23 6.35
CA ASN A 226 -11.93 7.02 5.83
C ASN A 226 -10.91 5.88 5.83
N LEU A 227 -11.24 4.78 6.52
CA LEU A 227 -10.44 3.56 6.55
C LEU A 227 -10.91 2.60 5.46
N TYR A 228 -10.07 2.36 4.47
CA TYR A 228 -10.34 1.40 3.39
C TYR A 228 -9.80 0.03 3.80
N VAL A 229 -10.59 -1.02 3.56
CA VAL A 229 -10.27 -2.39 3.95
C VAL A 229 -10.45 -3.32 2.76
N LEU A 230 -9.40 -4.04 2.39
CA LEU A 230 -9.40 -5.01 1.30
C LEU A 230 -9.61 -6.41 1.83
N GLU A 231 -10.64 -7.09 1.38
CA GLU A 231 -10.93 -8.46 1.80
C GLU A 231 -10.42 -9.47 0.76
N ARG A 232 -9.50 -10.35 1.17
CA ARG A 232 -8.94 -11.35 0.27
C ARG A 232 -10.00 -12.35 -0.17
N ASN A 233 -10.68 -12.98 0.80
CA ASN A 233 -11.70 -13.99 0.53
C ASN A 233 -13.11 -13.38 0.43
N GLY A 234 -13.25 -12.11 0.81
CA GLY A 234 -14.45 -11.33 0.55
C GLY A 234 -14.50 -10.71 -0.84
N HIS A 235 -13.39 -10.74 -1.60
CA HIS A 235 -13.26 -10.21 -2.97
C HIS A 235 -13.91 -8.83 -3.12
N ALA A 236 -13.64 -7.95 -2.16
CA ALA A 236 -14.30 -6.66 -2.04
C ALA A 236 -13.41 -5.62 -1.38
N LEU A 237 -13.62 -4.38 -1.78
CA LEU A 237 -13.11 -3.18 -1.12
C LEU A 237 -14.21 -2.61 -0.23
N ARG A 238 -13.92 -2.47 1.06
CA ARG A 238 -14.78 -1.83 2.05
C ARG A 238 -14.24 -0.45 2.39
N VAL A 239 -15.11 0.40 2.95
CA VAL A 239 -14.71 1.63 3.63
C VAL A 239 -15.42 1.75 4.95
N VAL A 240 -14.71 2.15 6.00
CA VAL A 240 -15.25 2.61 7.27
C VAL A 240 -15.14 4.13 7.27
N ARG A 241 -16.29 4.80 7.34
CA ARG A 241 -16.38 6.27 7.36
C ARG A 241 -16.01 6.81 8.75
N PRO A 242 -15.68 8.11 8.90
CA PRO A 242 -15.36 8.71 10.19
C PRO A 242 -16.44 8.55 11.27
N ASN A 243 -17.70 8.38 10.87
CA ASN A 243 -18.81 8.06 11.77
C ASN A 243 -18.83 6.58 12.25
N GLY A 244 -17.80 5.80 11.93
CA GLY A 244 -17.63 4.40 12.33
C GLY A 244 -18.46 3.40 11.52
N LYS A 245 -19.18 3.80 10.47
CA LYS A 245 -20.02 2.91 9.67
C LYS A 245 -19.25 2.31 8.49
N ILE A 246 -19.44 1.02 8.26
CA ILE A 246 -18.82 0.29 7.14
C ILE A 246 -19.73 0.24 5.90
N TYR A 247 -19.15 0.30 4.71
CA TYR A 247 -19.82 0.20 3.42
C TYR A 247 -18.99 -0.60 2.42
N THR A 248 -19.64 -1.16 1.41
CA THR A 248 -18.99 -1.76 0.25
C THR A 248 -18.75 -0.70 -0.81
N LEU A 249 -17.51 -0.56 -1.29
CA LEU A 249 -17.17 0.36 -2.38
C LEU A 249 -17.04 -0.32 -3.73
N ALA A 250 -16.44 -1.50 -3.75
CA ALA A 250 -16.21 -2.26 -4.96
C ALA A 250 -16.20 -3.77 -4.69
N GLY A 251 -16.51 -4.55 -5.73
CA GLY A 251 -16.49 -6.01 -5.67
C GLY A 251 -17.84 -6.61 -5.30
N THR A 252 -18.26 -7.61 -6.07
CA THR A 252 -19.51 -8.36 -5.81
C THR A 252 -19.38 -9.39 -4.67
N GLY A 253 -18.15 -9.70 -4.26
CA GLY A 253 -17.83 -10.81 -3.36
C GLY A 253 -17.67 -12.17 -4.04
N LYS A 254 -17.86 -12.25 -5.37
CA LYS A 254 -17.55 -13.44 -6.16
C LYS A 254 -16.17 -13.31 -6.81
N LYS A 255 -15.43 -14.42 -6.88
CA LYS A 255 -14.17 -14.49 -7.61
C LYS A 255 -14.39 -14.19 -9.09
N GLY A 256 -13.54 -13.36 -9.68
CA GLY A 256 -13.58 -12.99 -11.10
C GLY A 256 -12.61 -11.85 -11.41
N ARG A 257 -12.58 -11.39 -12.66
CA ARG A 257 -11.66 -10.35 -13.15
C ARG A 257 -12.34 -9.21 -13.92
N LYS A 258 -13.67 -9.08 -13.78
CA LYS A 258 -14.49 -8.12 -14.53
C LYS A 258 -14.20 -6.69 -14.05
N ASP A 259 -13.90 -5.80 -14.99
CA ASP A 259 -13.85 -4.34 -14.84
C ASP A 259 -15.25 -3.69 -14.99
N GLY A 260 -15.35 -2.38 -14.78
CA GLY A 260 -16.56 -1.59 -14.98
C GLY A 260 -17.08 -0.95 -13.69
N PRO A 261 -18.41 -0.71 -13.57
CA PRO A 261 -18.98 -0.12 -12.35
C PRO A 261 -18.55 -0.90 -11.10
N ALA A 262 -18.09 -0.20 -10.06
CA ALA A 262 -17.37 -0.81 -8.94
C ALA A 262 -18.16 -1.91 -8.22
N MET A 263 -19.48 -1.74 -8.09
CA MET A 263 -20.37 -2.74 -7.46
C MET A 263 -20.62 -3.99 -8.33
N GLN A 264 -20.26 -3.94 -9.61
CA GLN A 264 -20.34 -5.08 -10.54
C GLN A 264 -18.97 -5.68 -10.86
N ALA A 265 -17.89 -4.97 -10.54
CA ALA A 265 -16.54 -5.45 -10.71
C ALA A 265 -16.28 -6.70 -9.85
N THR A 266 -15.37 -7.54 -10.31
CA THR A 266 -14.94 -8.74 -9.57
C THR A 266 -13.43 -8.76 -9.38
N PHE A 267 -13.02 -9.28 -8.24
CA PHE A 267 -11.63 -9.50 -7.83
C PHE A 267 -11.41 -10.99 -7.55
N ASN A 268 -10.16 -11.42 -7.46
CA ASN A 268 -9.80 -12.79 -7.10
C ASN A 268 -8.62 -12.79 -6.13
N GLY A 269 -8.94 -12.80 -4.84
CA GLY A 269 -7.93 -12.86 -3.78
C GLY A 269 -7.04 -11.62 -3.66
N PRO A 270 -7.56 -10.37 -3.73
CA PRO A 270 -6.71 -9.18 -3.74
C PRO A 270 -5.91 -9.06 -2.42
N LYS A 271 -4.67 -8.56 -2.51
CA LYS A 271 -3.66 -8.69 -1.45
C LYS A 271 -3.16 -7.41 -0.82
N HIS A 272 -3.11 -6.32 -1.57
CA HIS A 272 -2.60 -5.04 -1.09
C HIS A 272 -3.31 -3.90 -1.82
N LEU A 273 -3.36 -2.73 -1.20
CA LEU A 273 -3.81 -1.51 -1.83
C LEU A 273 -2.98 -0.30 -1.38
N CYS A 274 -2.94 0.73 -2.20
CA CYS A 274 -2.40 2.05 -1.86
C CYS A 274 -3.21 3.13 -2.58
N PHE A 275 -3.05 4.39 -2.17
CA PHE A 275 -3.58 5.52 -2.94
C PHE A 275 -2.59 5.94 -4.01
N ASP A 276 -3.10 6.41 -5.14
CA ASP A 276 -2.32 7.27 -6.02
C ASP A 276 -2.43 8.76 -5.63
N ALA A 277 -1.67 9.61 -6.32
CA ALA A 277 -1.64 11.06 -6.06
C ALA A 277 -2.99 11.78 -6.32
N LYS A 278 -3.97 11.11 -6.95
CA LYS A 278 -5.32 11.63 -7.19
C LYS A 278 -6.34 11.10 -6.18
N GLY A 279 -5.91 10.33 -5.18
CA GLY A 279 -6.80 9.69 -4.20
C GLY A 279 -7.58 8.48 -4.76
N ARG A 280 -7.20 7.96 -5.93
CA ARG A 280 -7.73 6.68 -6.45
C ARG A 280 -7.03 5.53 -5.73
N ILE A 281 -7.67 4.36 -5.67
CA ILE A 281 -7.15 3.20 -4.94
C ILE A 281 -6.60 2.17 -5.91
N ILE A 282 -5.31 1.91 -5.83
CA ILE A 282 -4.64 0.84 -6.57
C ILE A 282 -4.75 -0.45 -5.78
N ILE A 283 -5.02 -1.57 -6.44
CA ILE A 283 -5.26 -2.87 -5.82
C ILE A 283 -4.41 -3.92 -6.53
N ALA A 284 -3.62 -4.67 -5.77
CA ALA A 284 -2.93 -5.87 -6.24
C ALA A 284 -3.91 -7.07 -6.22
N ASP A 285 -4.45 -7.43 -7.39
CA ASP A 285 -5.43 -8.52 -7.57
C ASP A 285 -4.71 -9.84 -7.87
N ASP A 286 -4.06 -10.36 -6.83
CA ASP A 286 -3.10 -11.48 -6.81
C ASP A 286 -3.46 -12.64 -7.76
N ASN A 287 -4.56 -13.35 -7.52
CA ASN A 287 -4.86 -14.57 -8.29
C ASN A 287 -5.40 -14.28 -9.70
N ASN A 288 -5.62 -13.01 -10.05
CA ASN A 288 -5.88 -12.61 -11.42
C ASN A 288 -4.61 -12.16 -12.15
N HIS A 289 -3.49 -11.98 -11.44
CA HIS A 289 -2.25 -11.45 -11.99
C HIS A 289 -2.43 -10.04 -12.57
N LEU A 290 -3.22 -9.20 -11.89
CA LEU A 290 -3.58 -7.85 -12.34
C LEU A 290 -3.30 -6.80 -11.27
N ILE A 291 -2.97 -5.59 -11.72
CA ILE A 291 -3.12 -4.38 -10.90
C ILE A 291 -4.38 -3.66 -11.36
N ARG A 292 -5.25 -3.38 -10.40
CA ARG A 292 -6.56 -2.76 -10.61
C ARG A 292 -6.58 -1.36 -10.00
N LEU A 293 -7.43 -0.49 -10.50
CA LEU A 293 -7.61 0.87 -10.03
C LEU A 293 -9.10 1.10 -9.76
N TYR A 294 -9.45 1.41 -8.52
CA TYR A 294 -10.76 1.93 -8.14
C TYR A 294 -10.72 3.46 -8.16
N ASP A 295 -11.61 4.05 -8.95
CA ASP A 295 -11.81 5.49 -9.02
C ASP A 295 -13.09 5.88 -8.25
N PRO A 296 -12.98 6.65 -7.16
CA PRO A 296 -14.12 7.06 -6.36
C PRO A 296 -15.04 8.07 -7.07
N GLU A 297 -14.53 8.85 -8.03
CA GLU A 297 -15.31 9.86 -8.76
C GLU A 297 -16.27 9.17 -9.73
N SER A 298 -15.74 8.32 -10.61
CA SER A 298 -16.54 7.53 -11.55
C SER A 298 -17.20 6.30 -10.93
N LYS A 299 -16.83 5.93 -9.70
CA LYS A 299 -17.23 4.69 -9.02
C LYS A 299 -17.01 3.46 -9.91
N SER A 300 -15.84 3.37 -10.52
CA SER A 300 -15.48 2.30 -11.44
C SER A 300 -14.19 1.60 -11.02
N VAL A 301 -14.02 0.38 -11.50
CA VAL A 301 -12.78 -0.39 -11.40
C VAL A 301 -12.27 -0.67 -12.80
N SER A 302 -10.99 -0.42 -13.04
CA SER A 302 -10.29 -0.71 -14.28
C SER A 302 -9.00 -1.49 -14.03
N THR A 303 -8.51 -2.20 -15.04
CA THR A 303 -7.19 -2.85 -15.02
C THR A 303 -6.13 -1.90 -15.58
N ILE A 304 -5.08 -1.62 -14.82
CA ILE A 304 -4.00 -0.68 -15.21
C ILE A 304 -2.66 -1.36 -15.50
N LEU A 305 -2.46 -2.61 -15.06
CA LEU A 305 -1.29 -3.41 -15.41
C LEU A 305 -1.63 -4.91 -15.39
N GLY A 306 -1.05 -5.68 -16.30
CA GLY A 306 -1.35 -7.10 -16.47
C GLY A 306 -2.50 -7.37 -17.44
N GLY A 307 -2.66 -8.63 -17.83
CA GLY A 307 -3.71 -9.06 -18.75
C GLY A 307 -3.67 -8.29 -20.08
N GLN A 308 -4.73 -7.55 -20.40
CA GLN A 308 -4.81 -6.78 -21.64
C GLN A 308 -4.36 -5.33 -21.51
N ALA A 309 -4.11 -4.83 -20.30
CA ALA A 309 -3.70 -3.45 -20.07
C ALA A 309 -2.36 -3.11 -20.75
N MET A 310 -2.19 -1.83 -21.08
CA MET A 310 -0.95 -1.29 -21.64
C MET A 310 -0.23 -0.45 -20.58
N PRO A 311 1.10 -0.57 -20.45
CA PRO A 311 1.98 -1.40 -21.27
C PRO A 311 1.81 -2.91 -20.94
N LYS A 312 2.13 -3.77 -21.91
CA LYS A 312 2.01 -5.23 -21.70
C LYS A 312 2.99 -5.68 -20.62
N ALA A 313 2.47 -6.41 -19.66
CA ALA A 313 3.24 -7.12 -18.65
C ALA A 313 2.56 -8.45 -18.34
N VAL A 314 3.33 -9.53 -18.28
CA VAL A 314 2.87 -10.80 -17.70
C VAL A 314 3.27 -10.76 -16.24
N LEU A 315 2.31 -10.44 -15.37
CA LEU A 315 2.51 -10.48 -13.94
C LEU A 315 2.35 -11.91 -13.43
N ASP A 316 3.03 -12.23 -12.33
CA ASP A 316 2.77 -13.43 -11.56
C ASP A 316 2.62 -13.09 -10.07
N ARG A 317 1.41 -13.28 -9.54
CA ARG A 317 1.07 -13.06 -8.13
C ARG A 317 1.57 -11.71 -7.61
N PRO A 318 1.13 -10.58 -8.19
CA PRO A 318 1.50 -9.27 -7.68
C PRO A 318 0.96 -9.14 -6.26
N HIS A 319 1.85 -8.98 -5.29
CA HIS A 319 1.49 -8.98 -3.88
C HIS A 319 1.43 -7.59 -3.27
N GLY A 320 2.33 -6.69 -3.69
CA GLY A 320 2.50 -5.35 -3.11
C GLY A 320 2.41 -4.26 -4.15
N VAL A 321 1.82 -3.14 -3.75
CA VAL A 321 1.74 -1.90 -4.54
C VAL A 321 2.05 -0.72 -3.61
N ALA A 322 2.89 0.20 -4.06
CA ALA A 322 3.19 1.42 -3.31
C ALA A 322 3.48 2.57 -4.28
N LEU A 323 3.14 3.79 -3.88
CA LEU A 323 3.60 4.97 -4.59
C LEU A 323 5.02 5.32 -4.15
N GLY A 324 5.91 5.50 -5.13
CA GLY A 324 7.22 6.09 -4.91
C GLY A 324 7.13 7.62 -4.76
N PRO A 325 8.18 8.27 -4.24
CA PRO A 325 8.19 9.74 -4.05
C PRO A 325 8.04 10.55 -5.33
N ASP A 326 8.37 9.96 -6.50
CA ASP A 326 8.17 10.58 -7.81
C ASP A 326 6.74 10.37 -8.37
N GLY A 327 5.81 9.86 -7.55
CA GLY A 327 4.42 9.57 -7.93
C GLY A 327 4.26 8.32 -8.81
N SER A 328 5.34 7.58 -9.07
CA SER A 328 5.26 6.31 -9.80
C SER A 328 4.71 5.19 -8.93
N LEU A 329 4.03 4.24 -9.55
CA LEU A 329 3.56 3.03 -8.89
C LEU A 329 4.63 1.95 -8.95
N TRP A 330 5.06 1.45 -7.80
CA TRP A 330 5.90 0.27 -7.68
C TRP A 330 5.06 -0.96 -7.41
N VAL A 331 5.34 -2.04 -8.13
CA VAL A 331 4.63 -3.31 -8.07
C VAL A 331 5.61 -4.41 -7.71
N CYS A 332 5.38 -5.09 -6.59
CA CYS A 332 6.09 -6.31 -6.24
C CYS A 332 5.45 -7.49 -6.98
N ASP A 333 6.07 -7.90 -8.10
CA ASP A 333 5.63 -8.97 -8.99
C ASP A 333 6.22 -10.31 -8.52
N SER A 334 5.74 -10.75 -7.35
CA SER A 334 6.44 -11.69 -6.47
C SER A 334 6.69 -13.08 -7.04
N GLY A 335 5.83 -13.58 -7.93
CA GLY A 335 6.04 -14.88 -8.58
C GLY A 335 7.12 -14.84 -9.67
N ASN A 336 7.44 -13.64 -10.17
CA ASN A 336 8.52 -13.39 -11.12
C ASN A 336 9.79 -12.85 -10.46
N ASP A 337 9.88 -12.84 -9.12
CA ASP A 337 11.03 -12.36 -8.36
C ASP A 337 11.55 -10.98 -8.82
N ARG A 338 10.63 -10.05 -9.08
CA ARG A 338 10.97 -8.71 -9.60
C ARG A 338 10.11 -7.60 -9.03
N ILE A 339 10.59 -6.37 -9.20
CA ILE A 339 9.86 -5.14 -8.89
C ILE A 339 9.76 -4.30 -10.15
N LEU A 340 8.53 -3.93 -10.50
CA LEU A 340 8.21 -3.08 -11.63
C LEU A 340 7.85 -1.67 -11.16
N LYS A 341 8.12 -0.68 -12.00
CA LYS A 341 7.76 0.72 -11.80
C LYS A 341 6.94 1.20 -12.99
N LEU A 342 5.70 1.63 -12.72
CA LEU A 342 4.74 2.14 -13.69
C LEU A 342 4.54 3.65 -13.48
N ARG A 343 4.59 4.43 -14.57
CA ARG A 343 4.34 5.87 -14.60
C ARG A 343 3.21 6.20 -15.57
N ASN A 344 2.53 7.33 -15.35
CA ASN A 344 1.50 7.89 -16.23
C ASN A 344 0.31 6.94 -16.51
N TYR A 345 -0.25 6.34 -15.45
CA TYR A 345 -1.37 5.39 -15.51
C TYR A 345 -2.71 5.99 -15.03
#